data_AF-A0A345CZK8-F1
#
_entry.id   AF-A0A345CZK8-F1
#
_cell.length_a   1.000
_cell.length_b   1.000
_cell.length_c   1.000
_cell.angle_alpha   90.00
_cell.angle_beta   90.00
_cell.angle_gamma   90.00
#
_symmetry.space_group_name_H-M   'P 1'
#
loop_
_entity.id
_entity.type
_entity.pdbx_description
1 polymer ?
#
loop_
_entity_poly.entity_id
_entity_poly.type
_entity_poly.pdbx_seq_one_letter_code
_entity_poly.pdbx_strand_id
1 'polypeptide(L)'
;MSGCQPTLTKIAALVREILLQFLSRLLQNNASANGVVQQSSGLSQQKRSGQNMSSTNNPVDFSKFSLIPVSSSGTGNDALTAGGVKATSLVSAPVSSRSPVEYTSAGTTTSFITTPDSVDASERGTSKIKVVSLATSTTSSSTTKTDTSTDNKSTSNKAPMLSTTQSVSGAVNGDASSGSTDKVASTTAISAVPASKSSGLVGMTGFAKAANTTGGAGGKVVTVSTVAELQKSLAGDEPTTIKLSKDLSSANKVVLKFGANKTLEGTSGGTGLHNIYLASDKTAGNDIFQNLNFTHDDRYRANGDIPLFISNGSGYWIDHNTFSGTKDKDATGLDKLLYVGGKADNVTLSNSVFKNNEYGVILGQPDDSASAKATYGGYPRMTIANNVFDNLDVRAPGLMRQGKFDVYNNTINNFHLGYTIASNATVLSQANYFRGGYDVHHKNSIAGVLDDKGDAAGFKDIGSNVTFKQSSSTTDWVPTEYSRKIKTPEAANAYNLANAGAGKGGFA
;
A
#
# COMPACT_ATOMS: atom_id res chain seq x y z
N MET A 1 -22.09 -48.17 43.01
CA MET A 1 -21.40 -47.64 41.81
C MET A 1 -22.15 -48.11 40.55
N SER A 2 -23.15 -47.36 40.05
CA SER A 2 -23.86 -47.74 38.80
C SER A 2 -24.41 -46.54 38.00
N GLY A 3 -23.76 -45.37 38.06
CA GLY A 3 -24.26 -44.15 37.41
C GLY A 3 -23.54 -43.68 36.14
N CYS A 4 -22.34 -44.20 35.84
CA CYS A 4 -21.46 -43.57 34.83
C CYS A 4 -21.45 -44.26 33.45
N GLN A 5 -22.04 -45.45 33.33
CA GLN A 5 -21.95 -46.26 32.11
C GLN A 5 -22.80 -45.75 30.92
N PRO A 6 -24.03 -45.19 31.11
CA PRO A 6 -24.87 -44.77 29.98
C PRO A 6 -24.31 -43.56 29.21
N THR A 7 -23.59 -42.66 29.89
CA THR A 7 -23.09 -41.40 29.32
C THR A 7 -21.85 -41.64 28.46
N LEU A 8 -20.96 -42.54 28.88
CA LEU A 8 -19.78 -42.95 28.11
C LEU A 8 -20.16 -43.65 26.80
N THR A 9 -21.20 -44.48 26.82
CA THR A 9 -21.69 -45.18 25.60
C THR A 9 -22.27 -44.19 24.59
N LYS A 10 -22.98 -43.14 25.04
CA LYS A 10 -23.51 -42.09 24.16
C LYS A 10 -22.40 -41.22 23.54
N ILE A 11 -21.36 -40.92 24.31
CA ILE A 11 -20.19 -40.17 23.82
C ILE A 11 -19.43 -41.02 22.79
N ALA A 12 -19.22 -42.31 23.05
CA ALA A 12 -18.56 -43.21 22.11
C ALA A 12 -19.34 -43.37 20.79
N ALA A 13 -20.68 -43.44 20.86
CA ALA A 13 -21.54 -43.48 19.67
C ALA A 13 -21.43 -42.18 18.84
N LEU A 14 -21.46 -41.03 19.51
CA LEU A 14 -21.34 -39.72 18.85
C LEU A 14 -19.97 -39.55 18.17
N VAL A 15 -18.88 -39.95 18.84
CA VAL A 15 -17.52 -39.91 18.27
C VAL A 15 -17.43 -40.83 17.05
N ARG A 16 -18.04 -42.02 17.09
CA ARG A 16 -18.06 -42.95 15.96
C ARG A 16 -18.82 -42.39 14.76
N GLU A 17 -19.97 -41.74 14.98
CA GLU A 17 -20.73 -41.11 13.88
C GLU A 17 -19.98 -39.95 13.24
N ILE A 18 -19.33 -39.10 14.05
CA ILE A 18 -18.49 -38.00 13.54
C ILE A 18 -17.34 -38.56 12.70
N LEU A 19 -16.68 -39.62 13.15
CA LEU A 19 -15.57 -40.24 12.41
C LEU A 19 -16.03 -40.82 11.06
N LEU A 20 -17.20 -41.46 11.02
CA LEU A 20 -17.78 -42.03 9.80
C LEU A 20 -18.23 -40.96 8.81
N GLN A 21 -18.76 -39.83 9.29
CA GLN A 21 -19.08 -38.68 8.45
C GLN A 21 -17.81 -38.03 7.88
N PHE A 22 -16.73 -37.97 8.66
CA PHE A 22 -15.44 -37.44 8.22
C PHE A 22 -14.79 -38.35 7.16
N LEU A 23 -14.82 -39.68 7.37
CA LEU A 23 -14.34 -40.66 6.38
C LEU A 23 -15.14 -40.59 5.07
N SER A 24 -16.47 -40.49 5.15
CA SER A 24 -17.34 -40.36 3.97
C SER A 24 -17.01 -39.10 3.16
N ARG A 25 -16.74 -37.96 3.82
CA ARG A 25 -16.35 -36.71 3.15
C ARG A 25 -14.96 -36.81 2.50
N LEU A 26 -14.01 -37.49 3.14
CA LEU A 26 -12.69 -37.76 2.56
C LEU A 26 -12.78 -38.64 1.31
N LEU A 27 -13.64 -39.66 1.33
CA LEU A 27 -13.87 -40.53 0.17
C LEU A 27 -14.60 -39.81 -0.97
N GLN A 28 -15.55 -38.93 -0.67
CA GLN A 28 -16.23 -38.09 -1.67
C GLN A 28 -15.28 -37.07 -2.33
N ASN A 29 -14.37 -36.47 -1.56
CA ASN A 29 -13.36 -35.55 -2.10
C ASN A 29 -12.33 -36.26 -2.99
N ASN A 30 -12.05 -37.55 -2.76
CA ASN A 30 -11.20 -38.35 -3.64
C ASN A 30 -11.92 -38.89 -4.89
N ALA A 31 -13.25 -39.05 -4.85
CA ALA A 31 -14.04 -39.49 -6.00
C ALA A 31 -14.29 -38.36 -7.02
N SER A 32 -14.28 -37.10 -6.60
CA SER A 32 -14.39 -35.94 -7.50
C SER A 32 -13.08 -35.55 -8.21
N ALA A 33 -11.96 -36.22 -7.88
CA ALA A 33 -10.64 -35.97 -8.49
C ALA A 33 -10.24 -36.99 -9.57
N ASN A 34 -11.02 -38.06 -9.80
CA ASN A 34 -10.76 -39.08 -10.82
C ASN A 34 -11.93 -39.16 -11.80
N GLY A 35 -12.04 -38.14 -12.65
CA GLY A 35 -13.13 -38.01 -13.60
C GLY A 35 -12.71 -37.69 -15.03
N VAL A 36 -11.44 -37.84 -15.45
CA VAL A 36 -11.07 -37.91 -16.88
C VAL A 36 -9.75 -38.67 -17.04
N VAL A 37 -9.72 -39.57 -18.01
CA VAL A 37 -8.61 -40.06 -18.87
C VAL A 37 -8.50 -41.59 -18.90
N GLN A 38 -8.93 -42.14 -20.04
CA GLN A 38 -8.61 -43.47 -20.51
C GLN A 38 -7.35 -43.38 -21.40
N GLN A 39 -6.32 -44.18 -21.04
CA GLN A 39 -5.16 -44.64 -21.84
C GLN A 39 -4.17 -43.57 -22.40
N SER A 40 -2.85 -43.72 -22.33
CA SER A 40 -2.02 -44.91 -22.59
C SER A 40 -0.61 -44.81 -21.98
N SER A 41 0.08 -45.94 -22.03
CA SER A 41 1.32 -46.43 -21.40
C SER A 41 2.66 -45.72 -21.71
N GLY A 42 3.60 -45.81 -20.77
CA GLY A 42 5.04 -45.75 -21.04
C GLY A 42 5.94 -45.63 -19.79
N LEU A 43 6.67 -46.70 -19.45
CA LEU A 43 7.62 -46.82 -18.33
C LEU A 43 8.95 -46.08 -18.58
N SER A 44 9.56 -45.45 -17.56
CA SER A 44 10.82 -45.91 -16.92
C SER A 44 11.61 -44.84 -16.10
N GLN A 45 11.99 -45.26 -14.89
CA GLN A 45 13.21 -44.98 -14.08
C GLN A 45 13.52 -43.62 -13.40
N GLN A 46 13.36 -43.65 -12.06
CA GLN A 46 14.23 -43.18 -10.95
C GLN A 46 15.39 -42.18 -11.18
N LYS A 47 15.37 -41.07 -10.43
CA LYS A 47 16.45 -40.71 -9.47
C LYS A 47 16.00 -39.72 -8.38
N ARG A 48 16.64 -39.83 -7.22
CA ARG A 48 16.35 -39.24 -5.90
C ARG A 48 16.80 -37.78 -5.71
N SER A 49 16.12 -37.16 -4.73
CA SER A 49 16.53 -36.18 -3.70
C SER A 49 16.70 -34.70 -4.05
N GLY A 50 15.89 -33.90 -3.35
CA GLY A 50 16.06 -32.48 -3.10
C GLY A 50 14.78 -31.93 -2.48
N GLN A 51 14.68 -31.95 -1.15
CA GLN A 51 13.52 -31.40 -0.44
C GLN A 51 13.43 -29.89 -0.70
N ASN A 52 12.48 -29.49 -1.53
CA ASN A 52 12.00 -28.12 -1.61
C ASN A 52 10.80 -28.03 -0.69
N MET A 53 10.90 -27.23 0.38
CA MET A 53 9.72 -26.78 1.12
C MET A 53 8.92 -25.89 0.17
N SER A 54 7.96 -26.49 -0.52
CA SER A 54 6.93 -25.81 -1.28
C SER A 54 6.11 -24.97 -0.30
N SER A 55 6.27 -23.65 -0.34
CA SER A 55 5.30 -22.73 0.24
C SER A 55 4.02 -22.85 -0.57
N THR A 56 3.09 -23.68 -0.12
CA THR A 56 1.77 -23.80 -0.74
C THR A 56 1.04 -22.47 -0.58
N ASN A 57 0.88 -21.75 -1.71
CA ASN A 57 -0.04 -20.63 -1.83
C ASN A 57 -1.46 -21.17 -1.63
N ASN A 58 -1.97 -21.13 -0.40
CA ASN A 58 -3.40 -21.34 -0.20
C ASN A 58 -4.14 -20.11 -0.75
N PRO A 59 -5.09 -20.29 -1.70
CA PRO A 59 -5.90 -19.18 -2.18
C PRO A 59 -6.66 -18.55 -1.01
N VAL A 60 -6.70 -17.22 -0.97
CA VAL A 60 -7.54 -16.47 -0.04
C VAL A 60 -8.99 -16.85 -0.34
N ASP A 61 -9.68 -17.47 0.62
CA ASP A 61 -11.11 -17.75 0.51
C ASP A 61 -11.89 -16.44 0.72
N PHE A 62 -12.18 -15.75 -0.38
CA PHE A 62 -12.85 -14.46 -0.38
C PHE A 62 -14.33 -14.52 0.05
N SER A 63 -14.92 -15.73 0.19
CA SER A 63 -16.29 -15.89 0.68
C SER A 63 -16.42 -15.62 2.19
N LYS A 64 -15.29 -15.63 2.93
CA LYS A 64 -15.24 -15.41 4.39
C LYS A 64 -15.18 -13.95 4.82
N PHE A 65 -15.24 -12.99 3.89
CA PHE A 65 -15.39 -11.57 4.20
C PHE A 65 -16.85 -11.15 4.48
N SER A 66 -17.75 -12.11 4.73
CA SER A 66 -19.15 -11.84 5.09
C SER A 66 -19.28 -11.43 6.56
N LEU A 67 -20.14 -10.43 6.80
CA LEU A 67 -20.32 -9.68 8.04
C LEU A 67 -20.81 -10.54 9.22
N ILE A 68 -20.34 -10.23 10.43
CA ILE A 68 -21.07 -10.53 11.67
C ILE A 68 -21.99 -9.32 11.92
N PRO A 69 -23.33 -9.48 11.98
CA PRO A 69 -24.21 -8.38 12.35
C PRO A 69 -24.02 -8.05 13.84
N VAL A 70 -23.77 -6.77 14.14
CA VAL A 70 -23.83 -6.24 15.50
C VAL A 70 -25.30 -6.02 15.84
N SER A 71 -25.83 -6.78 16.80
CA SER A 71 -27.16 -6.54 17.35
C SER A 71 -27.17 -5.27 18.19
N SER A 72 -28.00 -4.31 17.78
CA SER A 72 -28.36 -3.16 18.60
C SER A 72 -29.36 -3.60 19.68
N SER A 73 -28.98 -3.49 20.95
CA SER A 73 -29.96 -3.62 22.04
C SER A 73 -30.69 -2.29 22.22
N GLY A 74 -31.88 -2.21 21.61
CA GLY A 74 -32.89 -1.19 21.89
C GLY A 74 -33.52 -1.40 23.26
N THR A 75 -33.90 -0.27 23.85
CA THR A 75 -34.63 -0.09 25.12
C THR A 75 -35.96 -0.85 25.16
N GLY A 76 -36.23 -1.52 26.28
CA GLY A 76 -37.54 -2.08 26.61
C GLY A 76 -37.63 -2.31 28.12
N ASN A 77 -38.43 -1.49 28.78
CA ASN A 77 -38.83 -1.66 30.17
C ASN A 77 -39.72 -2.90 30.30
N ASP A 78 -39.50 -3.73 31.33
CA ASP A 78 -40.58 -4.21 32.19
C ASP A 78 -40.02 -4.85 33.46
N ALA A 79 -40.69 -4.52 34.56
CA ALA A 79 -40.36 -4.89 35.93
C ALA A 79 -40.86 -6.30 36.27
N LEU A 80 -40.17 -6.99 37.19
CA LEU A 80 -40.72 -7.62 38.41
C LEU A 80 -39.66 -8.50 39.12
N THR A 81 -39.25 -8.04 40.32
CA THR A 81 -39.15 -8.76 41.64
C THR A 81 -38.73 -10.24 41.67
N ALA A 82 -37.92 -10.77 42.60
CA ALA A 82 -37.27 -10.28 43.82
C ALA A 82 -36.32 -11.37 44.38
N GLY A 83 -35.37 -10.95 45.22
CA GLY A 83 -34.65 -11.77 46.22
C GLY A 83 -33.23 -12.17 45.82
N GLY A 84 -32.15 -11.85 46.54
CA GLY A 84 -31.95 -11.11 47.79
C GLY A 84 -30.52 -11.35 48.30
N VAL A 85 -29.98 -10.37 49.05
CA VAL A 85 -28.89 -10.49 50.06
C VAL A 85 -27.45 -10.66 49.50
N LYS A 86 -26.38 -9.92 49.85
CA LYS A 86 -26.06 -8.82 50.79
C LYS A 86 -24.78 -8.12 50.27
N ALA A 87 -24.68 -6.80 50.46
CA ALA A 87 -23.44 -6.05 50.34
C ALA A 87 -22.75 -5.90 51.71
N THR A 88 -21.43 -5.97 51.73
CA THR A 88 -20.58 -5.42 52.80
C THR A 88 -19.36 -4.76 52.18
N SER A 89 -19.18 -3.47 52.43
CA SER A 89 -18.00 -2.67 52.13
C SER A 89 -16.96 -2.79 53.25
N LEU A 90 -15.67 -2.69 52.91
CA LEU A 90 -14.58 -2.09 53.71
C LEU A 90 -13.49 -1.60 52.71
N VAL A 91 -13.35 -0.29 52.48
CA VAL A 91 -12.36 0.66 53.07
C VAL A 91 -10.94 0.60 52.46
N SER A 92 -10.63 1.67 51.70
CA SER A 92 -9.41 2.54 51.62
C SER A 92 -7.96 2.00 51.69
N ALA A 93 -7.21 2.24 50.59
CA ALA A 93 -5.87 2.88 50.40
C ALA A 93 -4.67 2.59 51.36
N PRO A 94 -3.36 2.66 50.95
CA PRO A 94 -2.80 3.67 50.03
C PRO A 94 -1.63 3.26 49.09
N VAL A 95 -1.17 4.30 48.36
CA VAL A 95 -0.12 4.40 47.32
C VAL A 95 1.31 4.48 47.89
N SER A 96 2.30 3.89 47.21
CA SER A 96 3.71 4.35 47.06
C SER A 96 4.43 3.44 46.04
N SER A 97 5.04 3.87 44.93
CA SER A 97 6.15 4.79 44.61
C SER A 97 7.58 4.18 44.72
N ARG A 98 8.33 4.31 43.60
CA ARG A 98 9.79 4.11 43.32
C ARG A 98 10.34 2.74 42.84
N SER A 99 10.50 2.65 41.51
CA SER A 99 11.69 2.43 40.61
C SER A 99 12.93 1.59 41.04
N PRO A 100 13.89 1.26 40.12
CA PRO A 100 14.11 -0.10 39.61
C PRO A 100 15.51 -0.68 39.92
N VAL A 101 15.69 -1.98 39.70
CA VAL A 101 16.96 -2.71 39.92
C VAL A 101 17.79 -2.80 38.64
N GLU A 102 19.09 -2.56 38.81
CA GLU A 102 20.17 -2.51 37.84
C GLU A 102 20.48 -3.85 37.14
N TYR A 103 20.98 -3.75 35.90
CA TYR A 103 21.84 -4.78 35.29
C TYR A 103 23.22 -4.17 35.04
N THR A 104 24.24 -4.78 35.65
CA THR A 104 25.65 -4.45 35.53
C THR A 104 26.24 -4.85 34.18
N SER A 105 26.88 -3.91 33.49
CA SER A 105 27.78 -4.17 32.36
C SER A 105 29.25 -4.01 32.81
N ALA A 106 30.10 -4.95 32.40
CA ALA A 106 31.54 -4.88 32.61
C ALA A 106 32.19 -3.94 31.59
N GLY A 107 33.05 -3.05 32.08
CA GLY A 107 33.64 -1.96 31.32
C GLY A 107 34.88 -2.32 30.51
N THR A 108 35.22 -1.43 29.58
CA THR A 108 36.59 -1.01 29.29
C THR A 108 36.55 0.45 28.85
N THR A 109 37.28 1.27 29.59
CA THR A 109 37.45 2.73 29.47
C THR A 109 38.45 3.11 28.39
N THR A 110 38.18 4.20 27.65
CA THR A 110 39.14 5.31 27.44
C THR A 110 38.38 6.61 27.12
N SER A 111 38.77 7.66 27.83
CA SER A 111 38.20 9.00 27.93
C SER A 111 38.42 9.87 26.68
N PHE A 112 37.56 10.88 26.46
CA PHE A 112 37.88 12.33 26.53
C PHE A 112 36.62 13.16 26.19
N ILE A 113 36.26 14.11 27.07
CA ILE A 113 35.30 15.19 26.83
C ILE A 113 36.07 16.50 26.96
N THR A 114 35.90 17.42 26.00
CA THR A 114 35.77 18.87 26.24
C THR A 114 35.03 19.50 25.06
N THR A 115 33.99 20.27 25.35
CA THR A 115 33.32 21.24 24.46
C THR A 115 33.71 22.67 24.89
N PRO A 116 33.16 23.76 24.29
CA PRO A 116 33.75 24.51 23.19
C PRO A 116 34.10 25.96 23.58
N ASP A 117 34.91 26.65 22.78
CA ASP A 117 34.94 28.12 22.78
C ASP A 117 35.17 28.68 21.38
N SER A 118 34.40 29.73 21.08
CA SER A 118 34.41 30.54 19.87
C SER A 118 35.25 31.80 20.07
N VAL A 119 36.13 32.16 19.11
CA VAL A 119 36.43 33.56 18.76
C VAL A 119 37.11 33.66 17.39
N ASP A 120 36.97 34.86 16.84
CA ASP A 120 37.03 35.32 15.45
C ASP A 120 38.45 35.64 14.91
N ALA A 121 38.51 35.67 13.57
CA ALA A 121 39.47 36.16 12.57
C ALA A 121 40.89 36.68 12.94
N SER A 122 41.90 36.26 12.15
CA SER A 122 42.51 37.07 11.07
C SER A 122 44.00 36.77 10.77
N GLU A 123 44.24 36.47 9.48
CA GLU A 123 45.39 36.76 8.61
C GLU A 123 46.77 36.04 8.65
N ARG A 124 47.07 35.51 7.44
CA ARG A 124 48.33 35.46 6.63
C ARG A 124 49.31 34.29 6.74
N GLY A 125 49.41 33.57 5.60
CA GLY A 125 50.71 33.29 4.98
C GLY A 125 50.84 32.05 4.06
N THR A 126 50.46 32.19 2.79
CA THR A 126 51.03 31.59 1.53
C THR A 126 51.37 30.08 1.46
N SER A 127 50.88 29.31 0.47
CA SER A 127 51.35 29.36 -0.95
C SER A 127 50.36 28.76 -1.97
N LYS A 128 50.42 29.30 -3.21
CA LYS A 128 49.55 29.13 -4.38
C LYS A 128 50.13 28.12 -5.40
N ILE A 129 49.30 27.47 -6.23
CA ILE A 129 49.42 27.43 -7.71
C ILE A 129 48.02 27.37 -8.34
N LYS A 130 47.88 28.06 -9.49
CA LYS A 130 46.70 28.47 -10.26
C LYS A 130 46.76 27.80 -11.64
N VAL A 131 45.63 27.37 -12.21
CA VAL A 131 45.49 27.19 -13.68
C VAL A 131 44.16 27.81 -14.13
N VAL A 132 44.26 28.69 -15.14
CA VAL A 132 43.17 29.39 -15.82
C VAL A 132 43.19 28.97 -17.29
N SER A 133 42.00 28.92 -17.89
CA SER A 133 41.70 28.70 -19.30
C SER A 133 42.49 29.56 -20.29
N LEU A 134 42.75 29.03 -21.49
CA LEU A 134 43.07 29.82 -22.67
C LEU A 134 42.38 29.23 -23.91
N ALA A 135 41.61 30.07 -24.60
CA ALA A 135 41.15 29.86 -25.96
C ALA A 135 42.15 30.53 -26.92
N THR A 136 42.35 29.94 -28.09
CA THR A 136 43.05 30.60 -29.21
C THR A 136 42.29 30.33 -30.50
N SER A 137 41.90 31.41 -31.17
CA SER A 137 41.41 31.47 -32.54
C SER A 137 42.56 31.82 -33.48
N THR A 138 42.59 31.20 -34.67
CA THR A 138 43.32 31.72 -35.84
C THR A 138 42.44 31.60 -37.09
N THR A 139 42.31 32.73 -37.78
CA THR A 139 41.60 32.98 -39.05
C THR A 139 42.59 33.08 -40.21
N SER A 140 42.20 32.62 -41.41
CA SER A 140 42.67 33.04 -42.76
C SER A 140 41.70 32.42 -43.79
N SER A 141 40.75 33.13 -44.44
CA SER A 141 40.82 33.84 -45.76
C SER A 141 41.48 33.01 -46.89
N SER A 142 41.00 32.90 -48.15
CA SER A 142 39.88 33.43 -48.93
C SER A 142 39.88 32.80 -50.36
N THR A 143 38.77 32.90 -51.12
CA THR A 143 38.64 33.04 -52.62
C THR A 143 39.14 31.89 -53.55
N THR A 144 38.56 31.47 -54.69
CA THR A 144 37.48 31.91 -55.63
C THR A 144 37.34 30.85 -56.76
N LYS A 145 36.10 30.65 -57.30
CA LYS A 145 35.67 30.46 -58.73
C LYS A 145 36.30 29.32 -59.59
N THR A 146 35.67 28.64 -60.56
CA THR A 146 34.51 28.86 -61.47
C THR A 146 34.22 27.57 -62.28
N ASP A 147 32.95 27.38 -62.69
CA ASP A 147 32.32 26.78 -63.93
C ASP A 147 32.87 25.46 -64.55
N THR A 148 32.06 24.49 -65.06
CA THR A 148 30.99 24.62 -66.10
C THR A 148 29.95 23.46 -66.12
N SER A 149 28.71 23.84 -66.49
CA SER A 149 27.54 23.18 -67.15
C SER A 149 27.72 21.81 -67.87
N THR A 150 26.74 20.87 -67.93
CA THR A 150 25.44 20.97 -68.67
C THR A 150 24.31 19.99 -68.22
N ASP A 151 23.08 20.53 -68.19
CA ASP A 151 21.74 20.05 -68.66
C ASP A 151 21.30 18.56 -68.53
N ASN A 152 20.05 18.17 -68.24
CA ASN A 152 18.76 18.82 -68.47
C ASN A 152 17.60 18.16 -67.67
N LYS A 153 16.59 18.99 -67.36
CA LYS A 153 15.14 18.74 -67.41
C LYS A 153 14.34 18.23 -66.18
N SER A 154 13.70 19.24 -65.55
CA SER A 154 12.27 19.35 -65.20
C SER A 154 11.73 18.47 -64.06
N THR A 155 11.65 19.01 -62.84
CA THR A 155 10.56 19.82 -62.24
C THR A 155 9.37 19.00 -61.73
N SER A 156 8.79 19.24 -60.57
CA SER A 156 9.11 20.11 -59.43
C SER A 156 7.92 20.03 -58.47
N ASN A 157 8.19 19.97 -57.16
CA ASN A 157 7.69 20.94 -56.16
C ASN A 157 6.18 21.00 -55.87
N LYS A 158 5.69 21.27 -54.65
CA LYS A 158 6.25 21.91 -53.46
C LYS A 158 5.16 21.86 -52.35
N ALA A 159 5.55 21.66 -51.09
CA ALA A 159 4.96 22.41 -49.96
C ALA A 159 5.49 23.88 -50.03
N PRO A 160 5.16 24.93 -49.21
CA PRO A 160 4.83 24.90 -47.77
C PRO A 160 4.05 26.15 -47.21
N MET A 161 4.09 26.34 -45.87
CA MET A 161 3.98 27.59 -45.06
C MET A 161 2.61 28.27 -44.87
N LEU A 162 2.35 29.19 -43.93
CA LEU A 162 2.67 29.44 -42.50
C LEU A 162 1.98 30.81 -42.17
N SER A 163 1.27 30.89 -41.03
CA SER A 163 1.00 32.09 -40.18
C SER A 163 0.10 33.29 -40.60
N THR A 164 -0.74 33.69 -39.62
CA THR A 164 -1.02 35.05 -39.05
C THR A 164 -2.41 35.69 -39.25
N THR A 165 -3.14 35.82 -38.12
CA THR A 165 -4.08 36.87 -37.62
C THR A 165 -5.16 37.52 -38.52
N GLN A 166 -6.44 37.53 -38.06
CA GLN A 166 -7.13 38.69 -37.44
C GLN A 166 -8.65 38.44 -37.31
N SER A 167 -9.19 39.00 -36.24
CA SER A 167 -10.59 39.14 -35.81
C SER A 167 -11.44 40.07 -36.70
N VAL A 168 -12.71 39.74 -36.97
CA VAL A 168 -13.80 40.70 -37.19
C VAL A 168 -15.16 40.13 -36.73
N SER A 169 -15.87 40.95 -35.97
CA SER A 169 -17.25 40.89 -35.50
C SER A 169 -18.30 41.24 -36.57
N GLY A 170 -19.51 40.67 -36.46
CA GLY A 170 -20.69 41.14 -37.21
C GLY A 170 -22.01 40.57 -36.67
N ALA A 171 -22.80 41.42 -36.00
CA ALA A 171 -24.26 41.28 -35.80
C ALA A 171 -24.98 41.47 -37.16
N VAL A 172 -26.28 41.19 -37.40
CA VAL A 172 -27.54 41.68 -36.79
C VAL A 172 -28.71 40.85 -37.39
N ASN A 173 -29.76 40.44 -36.68
CA ASN A 173 -31.13 41.04 -36.55
C ASN A 173 -32.03 39.86 -36.06
N GLY A 174 -33.02 39.92 -35.16
CA GLY A 174 -33.90 40.98 -34.69
C GLY A 174 -35.35 40.57 -34.98
N ASP A 175 -36.17 40.24 -33.97
CA ASP A 175 -37.60 40.62 -33.87
C ASP A 175 -38.19 40.24 -32.50
N ALA A 176 -39.28 40.92 -32.13
CA ALA A 176 -39.76 41.20 -30.78
C ALA A 176 -41.10 40.52 -30.42
N SER A 177 -41.39 40.60 -29.11
CA SER A 177 -42.69 41.01 -28.52
C SER A 177 -43.64 39.96 -27.90
N SER A 178 -43.94 40.25 -26.62
CA SER A 178 -45.23 40.14 -25.91
C SER A 178 -45.63 38.84 -25.20
N GLY A 179 -46.01 38.97 -23.92
CA GLY A 179 -46.81 37.97 -23.20
C GLY A 179 -46.62 37.91 -21.69
N SER A 180 -47.35 38.74 -20.95
CA SER A 180 -47.52 38.79 -19.48
C SER A 180 -48.14 37.52 -18.88
N THR A 181 -47.71 37.06 -17.68
CA THR A 181 -48.47 37.07 -16.39
C THR A 181 -47.84 36.19 -15.28
N ASP A 182 -47.92 36.68 -14.05
CA ASP A 182 -47.99 35.97 -12.75
C ASP A 182 -46.73 35.44 -12.01
N LYS A 183 -46.08 36.39 -11.32
CA LYS A 183 -45.90 36.46 -9.85
C LYS A 183 -46.02 35.16 -9.01
N VAL A 184 -44.88 34.66 -8.52
CA VAL A 184 -44.66 34.35 -7.08
C VAL A 184 -43.21 34.70 -6.72
N ALA A 185 -43.05 35.66 -5.81
CA ALA A 185 -41.78 35.96 -5.16
C ALA A 185 -41.66 35.15 -3.85
N SER A 186 -40.53 34.49 -3.62
CA SER A 186 -39.58 34.86 -2.55
C SER A 186 -38.70 33.68 -2.11
N THR A 187 -37.38 33.96 -2.11
CA THR A 187 -36.34 33.51 -1.14
C THR A 187 -36.13 32.00 -0.95
N THR A 188 -34.94 31.44 -1.18
CA THR A 188 -33.64 31.90 -0.67
C THR A 188 -32.53 31.38 -1.58
N ALA A 189 -31.67 32.28 -2.04
CA ALA A 189 -30.42 31.92 -2.69
C ALA A 189 -29.61 31.05 -1.72
N ILE A 190 -29.45 29.77 -2.06
CA ILE A 190 -28.56 28.87 -1.37
C ILE A 190 -27.16 29.41 -1.68
N SER A 191 -26.59 30.13 -0.72
CA SER A 191 -25.21 30.58 -0.79
C SER A 191 -24.36 29.33 -1.02
N ALA A 192 -23.80 29.21 -2.22
CA ALA A 192 -22.87 28.14 -2.54
C ALA A 192 -21.69 28.30 -1.57
N VAL A 193 -21.65 27.43 -0.55
CA VAL A 193 -20.45 27.26 0.26
C VAL A 193 -19.33 26.97 -0.73
N PRO A 194 -18.27 27.78 -0.80
CA PRO A 194 -17.17 27.48 -1.69
C PRO A 194 -16.65 26.09 -1.33
N ALA A 195 -16.63 25.19 -2.31
CA ALA A 195 -16.04 23.87 -2.16
C ALA A 195 -14.63 24.06 -1.60
N SER A 196 -14.44 23.71 -0.34
CA SER A 196 -13.14 23.74 0.33
C SER A 196 -12.19 22.92 -0.53
N LYS A 197 -11.24 23.57 -1.19
CA LYS A 197 -10.09 22.90 -1.80
C LYS A 197 -9.37 22.16 -0.67
N SER A 198 -9.58 20.86 -0.55
CA SER A 198 -8.94 20.06 0.49
C SER A 198 -7.43 20.16 0.34
N SER A 199 -6.74 20.61 1.39
CA SER A 199 -5.28 20.55 1.54
C SER A 199 -4.73 19.13 1.34
N GLY A 200 -5.56 18.09 1.53
CA GLY A 200 -5.18 16.68 1.48
C GLY A 200 -4.65 16.17 0.15
N LEU A 201 -4.83 16.86 -0.99
CA LEU A 201 -4.35 16.41 -2.32
C LEU A 201 -2.91 16.85 -2.66
N VAL A 202 -2.32 17.72 -1.83
CA VAL A 202 -0.97 18.24 -2.06
C VAL A 202 0.05 17.12 -1.90
N GLY A 203 0.97 17.00 -2.86
CA GLY A 203 2.05 15.98 -2.82
C GLY A 203 1.70 14.65 -3.50
N MET A 204 0.45 14.46 -3.95
CA MET A 204 0.10 13.26 -4.71
C MET A 204 0.94 13.13 -5.99
N THR A 205 1.50 11.93 -6.19
CA THR A 205 2.27 11.54 -7.37
C THR A 205 1.80 10.17 -7.86
N GLY A 206 2.48 9.62 -8.87
CA GLY A 206 2.27 8.24 -9.28
C GLY A 206 0.98 7.99 -10.04
N PHE A 207 0.59 6.72 -10.12
CA PHE A 207 -0.61 6.34 -10.84
C PHE A 207 -1.91 6.91 -10.26
N ALA A 208 -1.99 7.14 -8.95
CA ALA A 208 -3.14 7.84 -8.35
C ALA A 208 -3.31 9.25 -8.95
N LYS A 209 -2.18 9.97 -9.13
CA LYS A 209 -2.16 11.30 -9.74
C LYS A 209 -2.54 11.23 -11.22
N ALA A 210 -1.97 10.28 -11.96
CA ALA A 210 -2.27 10.07 -13.37
C ALA A 210 -3.74 9.70 -13.62
N ALA A 211 -4.37 9.00 -12.67
CA ALA A 211 -5.80 8.67 -12.71
C ALA A 211 -6.72 9.81 -12.24
N ASN A 212 -6.18 11.00 -11.92
CA ASN A 212 -6.94 12.11 -11.35
C ASN A 212 -7.70 11.75 -10.07
N THR A 213 -7.08 10.97 -9.18
CA THR A 213 -7.68 10.62 -7.88
C THR A 213 -7.95 11.90 -7.07
N THR A 214 -9.17 12.04 -6.58
CA THR A 214 -9.67 13.18 -5.78
C THR A 214 -10.28 12.75 -4.45
N GLY A 215 -10.58 11.46 -4.25
CA GLY A 215 -11.19 11.00 -3.01
C GLY A 215 -12.60 11.59 -2.84
N GLY A 216 -12.86 12.07 -1.62
CA GLY A 216 -14.09 12.77 -1.25
C GLY A 216 -14.11 14.27 -1.56
N ALA A 217 -13.14 14.81 -2.32
CA ALA A 217 -13.07 16.23 -2.62
C ALA A 217 -14.32 16.72 -3.39
N GLY A 218 -14.81 17.91 -3.03
CA GLY A 218 -16.06 18.47 -3.57
C GLY A 218 -17.33 17.88 -2.95
N GLY A 219 -17.19 16.87 -2.09
CA GLY A 219 -18.28 16.22 -1.38
C GLY A 219 -18.51 16.73 0.05
N LYS A 220 -19.19 15.90 0.85
CA LYS A 220 -19.45 16.18 2.26
C LYS A 220 -18.17 16.04 3.08
N VAL A 221 -18.00 16.89 4.09
CA VAL A 221 -16.95 16.73 5.10
C VAL A 221 -17.60 16.33 6.41
N VAL A 222 -17.18 15.20 6.97
CA VAL A 222 -17.68 14.67 8.24
C VAL A 222 -16.53 14.45 9.20
N THR A 223 -16.75 14.74 10.48
CA THR A 223 -15.82 14.38 11.54
C THR A 223 -16.44 13.25 12.33
N VAL A 224 -15.70 12.16 12.54
CA VAL A 224 -16.19 10.96 13.22
C VAL A 224 -15.34 10.65 14.45
N SER A 225 -15.97 10.04 15.46
CA SER A 225 -15.35 9.73 16.75
C SER A 225 -15.68 8.32 17.25
N THR A 226 -16.44 7.55 16.48
CA THR A 226 -16.85 6.18 16.79
C THR A 226 -16.72 5.27 15.58
N VAL A 227 -16.60 3.96 15.81
CA VAL A 227 -16.56 2.94 14.74
C VAL A 227 -17.85 2.94 13.92
N ALA A 228 -19.01 3.15 14.55
CA ALA A 228 -20.30 3.18 13.87
C ALA A 228 -20.45 4.39 12.93
N GLU A 229 -19.98 5.57 13.35
CA GLU A 229 -19.94 6.75 12.49
C GLU A 229 -18.99 6.54 11.31
N LEU A 230 -17.79 5.99 11.56
CA LEU A 230 -16.84 5.66 10.50
C LEU A 230 -17.44 4.69 9.49
N GLN A 231 -18.08 3.61 9.96
CA GLN A 231 -18.76 2.64 9.09
C GLN A 231 -19.81 3.30 8.20
N LYS A 232 -20.65 4.17 8.79
CA LYS A 232 -21.71 4.87 8.05
C LYS A 232 -21.13 5.80 6.99
N SER A 233 -20.04 6.50 7.30
CA SER A 233 -19.41 7.45 6.39
C SER A 233 -18.62 6.79 5.25
N LEU A 234 -18.10 5.58 5.47
CA LEU A 234 -17.40 4.80 4.43
C LEU A 234 -18.36 4.17 3.41
N ALA A 235 -19.62 3.94 3.78
CA ALA A 235 -20.59 3.28 2.92
C ALA A 235 -21.04 4.13 1.72
N GLY A 236 -21.41 3.45 0.63
CA GLY A 236 -21.92 4.07 -0.59
C GLY A 236 -20.87 4.87 -1.36
N ASP A 237 -21.31 5.54 -2.42
CA ASP A 237 -20.39 6.14 -3.42
C ASP A 237 -20.39 7.67 -3.40
N GLU A 238 -21.16 8.28 -2.50
CA GLU A 238 -21.22 9.73 -2.34
C GLU A 238 -19.84 10.29 -1.93
N PRO A 239 -19.29 11.29 -2.67
CA PRO A 239 -18.03 11.92 -2.30
C PRO A 239 -18.05 12.39 -0.85
N THR A 240 -17.15 11.85 -0.03
CA THR A 240 -17.11 12.14 1.42
C THR A 240 -15.67 12.19 1.92
N THR A 241 -15.29 13.33 2.52
CA THR A 241 -14.08 13.49 3.31
C THR A 241 -14.40 13.21 4.78
N ILE A 242 -13.74 12.19 5.34
CA ILE A 242 -13.98 11.61 6.65
C ILE A 242 -12.75 11.91 7.51
N LYS A 243 -12.91 12.82 8.46
CA LYS A 243 -11.88 13.21 9.42
C LYS A 243 -12.06 12.42 10.72
N LEU A 244 -11.05 11.68 11.13
CA LEU A 244 -11.04 11.09 12.47
C LEU A 244 -10.70 12.16 13.50
N SER A 245 -11.51 12.29 14.55
CA SER A 245 -11.26 13.24 15.64
C SER A 245 -10.39 12.68 16.77
N LYS A 246 -10.26 11.35 16.85
CA LYS A 246 -9.51 10.61 17.86
C LYS A 246 -9.28 9.18 17.40
N ASP A 247 -8.41 8.48 18.12
CA ASP A 247 -8.20 7.04 17.95
C ASP A 247 -9.51 6.26 18.11
N LEU A 248 -9.71 5.29 17.22
CA LEU A 248 -10.82 4.35 17.28
C LEU A 248 -10.27 2.96 17.60
N SER A 249 -10.93 2.28 18.52
CA SER A 249 -10.59 0.92 18.91
C SER A 249 -11.84 0.06 19.04
N SER A 250 -11.66 -1.23 18.79
CA SER A 250 -12.67 -2.25 19.07
C SER A 250 -12.02 -3.41 19.82
N ALA A 251 -12.75 -3.98 20.78
CA ALA A 251 -12.28 -5.16 21.52
C ALA A 251 -12.10 -6.36 20.58
N ASN A 252 -12.98 -6.51 19.60
CA ASN A 252 -12.90 -7.57 18.58
C ASN A 252 -12.62 -6.96 17.21
N LYS A 253 -12.07 -7.76 16.29
CA LYS A 253 -11.90 -7.39 14.88
C LYS A 253 -13.22 -6.90 14.27
N VAL A 254 -13.17 -5.71 13.69
CA VAL A 254 -14.27 -5.13 12.90
C VAL A 254 -13.77 -4.88 11.49
N VAL A 255 -14.51 -5.38 10.48
CA VAL A 255 -14.22 -5.13 9.06
C VAL A 255 -15.25 -4.13 8.53
N LEU A 256 -14.78 -2.96 8.12
CA LEU A 256 -15.59 -1.90 7.53
C LEU A 256 -15.44 -1.90 6.02
N LYS A 257 -16.57 -1.98 5.31
CA LYS A 257 -16.60 -1.85 3.86
C LYS A 257 -16.63 -0.37 3.45
N PHE A 258 -15.88 -0.03 2.41
CA PHE A 258 -15.92 1.31 1.80
C PHE A 258 -16.34 1.25 0.34
N GLY A 259 -17.23 2.17 -0.07
CA GLY A 259 -17.58 2.41 -1.47
C GLY A 259 -16.65 3.45 -2.11
N ALA A 260 -17.05 4.04 -3.25
CA ALA A 260 -16.21 4.99 -4.00
C ALA A 260 -16.16 6.40 -3.41
N ASN A 261 -15.19 7.19 -3.86
CA ASN A 261 -15.07 8.64 -3.60
C ASN A 261 -14.91 8.98 -2.12
N LYS A 262 -14.06 8.23 -1.41
CA LYS A 262 -13.79 8.43 0.02
C LYS A 262 -12.41 9.04 0.22
N THR A 263 -12.33 10.05 1.08
CA THR A 263 -11.07 10.42 1.72
C THR A 263 -11.21 10.09 3.19
N LEU A 264 -10.40 9.19 3.74
CA LEU A 264 -10.30 8.93 5.16
C LEU A 264 -8.96 9.47 5.67
N GLU A 265 -9.01 10.45 6.55
CA GLU A 265 -7.83 11.14 7.06
C GLU A 265 -7.81 11.21 8.60
N GLY A 266 -6.63 10.97 9.18
CA GLY A 266 -6.35 11.16 10.60
C GLY A 266 -6.07 12.62 10.99
N THR A 267 -5.96 12.89 12.29
CA THR A 267 -5.52 14.19 12.83
C THR A 267 -4.05 14.48 12.49
N SER A 268 -3.57 15.72 12.65
CA SER A 268 -2.18 16.10 12.39
C SER A 268 -1.12 15.21 13.06
N GLY A 269 -1.40 14.68 14.26
CA GLY A 269 -0.53 13.74 14.98
C GLY A 269 -0.63 12.27 14.51
N GLY A 270 -1.44 11.99 13.49
CA GLY A 270 -1.86 10.65 13.12
C GLY A 270 -3.05 10.19 13.95
N THR A 271 -3.73 9.12 13.52
CA THR A 271 -4.87 8.58 14.28
C THR A 271 -4.93 7.06 14.21
N GLY A 272 -5.07 6.43 15.37
CA GLY A 272 -5.12 4.99 15.57
C GLY A 272 -6.43 4.35 15.11
N LEU A 273 -6.29 3.24 14.39
CA LEU A 273 -7.34 2.28 14.07
C LEU A 273 -6.92 0.92 14.63
N HIS A 274 -7.35 0.62 15.85
CA HIS A 274 -7.01 -0.62 16.54
C HIS A 274 -8.11 -1.69 16.38
N ASN A 275 -7.76 -2.86 15.83
CA ASN A 275 -8.68 -3.93 15.46
C ASN A 275 -9.78 -3.49 14.45
N ILE A 276 -9.53 -2.42 13.70
CA ILE A 276 -10.43 -1.89 12.67
C ILE A 276 -9.76 -2.10 11.32
N TYR A 277 -10.43 -2.86 10.46
CA TYR A 277 -9.96 -3.30 9.16
C TYR A 277 -10.82 -2.65 8.09
N LEU A 278 -10.21 -2.21 6.99
CA LEU A 278 -10.89 -1.59 5.87
C LEU A 278 -10.82 -2.51 4.66
N ALA A 279 -11.96 -2.77 4.02
CA ALA A 279 -12.01 -3.60 2.83
C ALA A 279 -12.87 -2.94 1.74
N SER A 280 -12.34 -2.89 0.51
CA SER A 280 -13.08 -2.33 -0.62
C SER A 280 -14.38 -3.10 -0.85
N ASP A 281 -15.48 -2.37 -1.03
CA ASP A 281 -16.70 -2.91 -1.60
C ASP A 281 -16.55 -3.05 -3.14
N LYS A 282 -17.59 -3.58 -3.81
CA LYS A 282 -17.65 -3.76 -5.26
C LYS A 282 -17.55 -2.46 -6.05
N THR A 283 -17.98 -1.33 -5.46
CA THR A 283 -18.02 -0.01 -6.11
C THR A 283 -16.81 0.85 -5.79
N ALA A 284 -15.96 0.45 -4.84
CA ALA A 284 -14.80 1.22 -4.40
C ALA A 284 -13.92 1.70 -5.57
N GLY A 285 -13.23 2.83 -5.39
CA GLY A 285 -12.45 3.52 -6.39
C GLY A 285 -12.48 5.02 -6.18
N ASN A 286 -11.46 5.73 -6.66
CA ASN A 286 -11.22 7.13 -6.34
C ASN A 286 -11.17 7.37 -4.83
N ASP A 287 -10.35 6.60 -4.09
CA ASP A 287 -10.29 6.63 -2.63
C ASP A 287 -8.91 7.02 -2.10
N ILE A 288 -8.87 7.75 -0.98
CA ILE A 288 -7.67 8.27 -0.34
C ILE A 288 -7.67 7.86 1.13
N PHE A 289 -6.55 7.30 1.58
CA PHE A 289 -6.31 6.92 2.97
C PHE A 289 -5.05 7.62 3.46
N GLN A 290 -5.19 8.50 4.45
CA GLN A 290 -4.12 9.37 4.88
C GLN A 290 -3.95 9.45 6.39
N ASN A 291 -2.69 9.40 6.83
CA ASN A 291 -2.34 9.72 8.22
C ASN A 291 -2.97 8.79 9.28
N LEU A 292 -3.17 7.51 8.91
CA LEU A 292 -3.79 6.49 9.77
C LEU A 292 -2.74 5.54 10.35
N ASN A 293 -2.93 5.12 11.60
CA ASN A 293 -2.09 4.13 12.27
C ASN A 293 -2.88 2.84 12.54
N PHE A 294 -2.67 1.83 11.69
CA PHE A 294 -3.31 0.52 11.79
C PHE A 294 -2.55 -0.40 12.74
N THR A 295 -3.29 -0.98 13.69
CA THR A 295 -2.78 -1.95 14.67
C THR A 295 -3.83 -3.03 14.95
N HIS A 296 -3.39 -4.19 15.41
CA HIS A 296 -4.27 -5.30 15.75
C HIS A 296 -3.69 -6.17 16.86
N ASP A 297 -4.58 -6.87 17.58
CA ASP A 297 -4.19 -7.87 18.56
C ASP A 297 -3.50 -9.08 17.90
N ASP A 298 -2.59 -9.72 18.63
CA ASP A 298 -1.88 -10.96 18.25
C ASP A 298 -2.77 -12.15 17.87
N ARG A 299 -4.05 -12.12 18.23
CA ARG A 299 -5.01 -13.16 17.84
C ARG A 299 -5.56 -13.00 16.43
N TYR A 300 -5.31 -11.86 15.76
CA TYR A 300 -5.76 -11.57 14.40
C TYR A 300 -4.61 -11.67 13.40
N ARG A 301 -4.15 -12.90 13.20
CA ARG A 301 -2.98 -13.25 12.38
C ARG A 301 -3.30 -14.28 11.28
N ALA A 302 -4.59 -14.47 10.98
CA ALA A 302 -5.03 -15.37 9.92
C ALA A 302 -4.87 -14.73 8.54
N ASN A 303 -4.97 -15.53 7.48
CA ASN A 303 -4.67 -15.11 6.11
C ASN A 303 -5.45 -13.87 5.62
N GLY A 304 -6.67 -13.68 6.15
CA GLY A 304 -7.57 -12.58 5.82
C GLY A 304 -7.57 -11.42 6.81
N ASP A 305 -6.72 -11.46 7.85
CA ASP A 305 -6.57 -10.38 8.81
C ASP A 305 -5.64 -9.31 8.22
N ILE A 306 -6.12 -8.59 7.20
CA ILE A 306 -5.36 -7.59 6.46
C ILE A 306 -5.93 -6.19 6.73
N PRO A 307 -5.24 -5.32 7.50
CA PRO A 307 -5.77 -4.02 7.93
C PRO A 307 -6.36 -3.15 6.81
N LEU A 308 -5.74 -3.15 5.63
CA LEU A 308 -6.29 -2.54 4.42
C LEU A 308 -6.31 -3.53 3.27
N PHE A 309 -7.50 -3.81 2.74
CA PHE A 309 -7.74 -4.76 1.67
C PHE A 309 -8.45 -4.07 0.48
N ILE A 310 -7.76 -3.95 -0.65
CA ILE A 310 -8.26 -3.30 -1.87
C ILE A 310 -8.27 -4.32 -3.02
N SER A 311 -9.44 -4.60 -3.58
CA SER A 311 -9.62 -5.58 -4.66
C SER A 311 -10.37 -5.09 -5.90
N ASN A 312 -10.95 -3.89 -5.84
CA ASN A 312 -11.82 -3.33 -6.87
C ASN A 312 -11.41 -1.89 -7.19
N GLY A 313 -11.94 -1.34 -8.28
CA GLY A 313 -11.83 0.10 -8.56
C GLY A 313 -10.51 0.58 -9.15
N SER A 314 -10.46 1.86 -9.46
CA SER A 314 -9.25 2.53 -9.93
C SER A 314 -9.09 3.87 -9.21
N GLY A 315 -7.84 4.28 -8.99
CA GLY A 315 -7.50 5.55 -8.37
C GLY A 315 -7.49 5.45 -6.86
N TYR A 316 -6.34 5.09 -6.31
CA TYR A 316 -6.15 4.95 -4.86
C TYR A 316 -4.89 5.67 -4.42
N TRP A 317 -4.99 6.47 -3.37
CA TRP A 317 -3.81 7.07 -2.75
C TRP A 317 -3.72 6.68 -1.27
N ILE A 318 -2.69 5.90 -0.95
CA ILE A 318 -2.39 5.42 0.40
C ILE A 318 -1.14 6.16 0.84
N ASP A 319 -1.28 7.15 1.71
CA ASP A 319 -0.21 8.11 2.00
C ASP A 319 -0.03 8.42 3.49
N HIS A 320 1.22 8.47 3.96
CA HIS A 320 1.53 8.74 5.38
C HIS A 320 0.79 7.85 6.38
N ASN A 321 0.57 6.58 6.03
CA ASN A 321 -0.03 5.63 6.96
C ASN A 321 1.05 4.82 7.67
N THR A 322 0.78 4.35 8.88
CA THR A 322 1.61 3.38 9.59
C THR A 322 0.81 2.08 9.76
N PHE A 323 1.39 0.96 9.37
CA PHE A 323 0.85 -0.38 9.57
C PHE A 323 1.82 -1.15 10.47
N SER A 324 1.38 -1.54 11.66
CA SER A 324 2.20 -2.29 12.62
C SER A 324 1.58 -3.66 12.89
N GLY A 325 2.38 -4.71 12.74
CA GLY A 325 1.97 -6.08 13.04
C GLY A 325 2.43 -6.58 14.40
N THR A 326 2.59 -7.90 14.49
CA THR A 326 2.76 -8.67 15.74
C THR A 326 3.99 -9.61 15.69
N LYS A 327 5.12 -9.11 15.16
CA LYS A 327 6.35 -9.90 14.90
C LYS A 327 7.03 -10.49 16.14
N ASP A 328 6.72 -10.02 17.34
CA ASP A 328 7.20 -10.63 18.58
C ASP A 328 6.55 -12.00 18.88
N LYS A 329 5.59 -12.44 18.03
CA LYS A 329 4.94 -13.75 18.12
C LYS A 329 5.48 -14.74 17.09
N ASP A 330 5.24 -16.03 17.36
CA ASP A 330 5.64 -17.11 16.47
C ASP A 330 5.09 -16.92 15.06
N ALA A 331 5.94 -17.08 14.05
CA ALA A 331 5.56 -17.02 12.64
C ALA A 331 4.41 -17.99 12.33
N THR A 332 3.35 -17.49 11.69
CA THR A 332 2.18 -18.30 11.29
C THR A 332 2.15 -18.55 9.79
N GLY A 333 2.89 -17.80 8.99
CA GLY A 333 2.81 -17.85 7.53
C GLY A 333 1.67 -17.00 6.94
N LEU A 334 0.88 -16.28 7.75
CA LEU A 334 -0.46 -15.83 7.34
C LEU A 334 -0.73 -14.32 7.53
N ASP A 335 -0.16 -13.65 8.53
CA ASP A 335 -0.43 -12.25 8.88
C ASP A 335 0.17 -11.28 7.84
N LYS A 336 -0.64 -10.37 7.26
CA LYS A 336 -0.28 -9.42 6.19
C LYS A 336 -0.79 -8.02 6.52
N LEU A 337 -0.05 -6.99 6.13
CA LEU A 337 -0.41 -5.60 6.46
C LEU A 337 -1.26 -4.89 5.40
N LEU A 338 -1.05 -5.20 4.11
CA LEU A 338 -1.77 -4.57 3.00
C LEU A 338 -1.99 -5.56 1.86
N TYR A 339 -3.18 -5.53 1.28
CA TYR A 339 -3.52 -6.18 0.02
C TYR A 339 -4.00 -5.17 -1.01
N VAL A 340 -3.40 -5.21 -2.20
CA VAL A 340 -3.90 -4.53 -3.40
C VAL A 340 -3.88 -5.52 -4.55
N GLY A 341 -5.04 -5.99 -5.01
CA GLY A 341 -5.11 -7.00 -6.05
C GLY A 341 -6.48 -7.04 -6.72
N GLY A 342 -6.90 -8.22 -7.21
CA GLY A 342 -8.11 -8.32 -8.01
C GLY A 342 -8.04 -7.38 -9.23
N LYS A 343 -9.04 -6.52 -9.38
CA LYS A 343 -9.10 -5.49 -10.45
C LYS A 343 -8.82 -4.07 -9.94
N ALA A 344 -8.22 -3.95 -8.75
CA ALA A 344 -7.74 -2.66 -8.28
C ALA A 344 -6.67 -2.12 -9.24
N ASP A 345 -6.74 -0.84 -9.60
CA ASP A 345 -5.80 -0.21 -10.52
C ASP A 345 -5.43 1.22 -10.13
N ASN A 346 -4.37 1.72 -10.74
CA ASN A 346 -3.86 3.08 -10.59
C ASN A 346 -3.70 3.51 -9.13
N VAL A 347 -2.82 2.81 -8.42
CA VAL A 347 -2.60 3.00 -6.99
C VAL A 347 -1.26 3.68 -6.75
N THR A 348 -1.24 4.65 -5.84
CA THR A 348 0.00 5.19 -5.28
C THR A 348 0.05 4.85 -3.78
N LEU A 349 1.08 4.11 -3.38
CA LEU A 349 1.48 3.89 -2.00
C LEU A 349 2.71 4.76 -1.72
N SER A 350 2.55 5.80 -0.92
CA SER A 350 3.63 6.75 -0.64
C SER A 350 3.79 7.10 0.83
N ASN A 351 5.02 7.47 1.21
CA ASN A 351 5.37 8.02 2.51
C ASN A 351 4.82 7.20 3.70
N SER A 352 4.59 5.90 3.54
CA SER A 352 3.95 5.05 4.55
C SER A 352 4.97 4.13 5.23
N VAL A 353 4.65 3.66 6.42
CA VAL A 353 5.50 2.75 7.21
C VAL A 353 4.79 1.40 7.36
N PHE A 354 5.49 0.33 7.06
CA PHE A 354 5.07 -1.05 7.32
C PHE A 354 6.11 -1.68 8.23
N LYS A 355 5.69 -2.15 9.42
CA LYS A 355 6.65 -2.64 10.39
C LYS A 355 6.19 -3.77 11.28
N ASN A 356 7.19 -4.47 11.82
CA ASN A 356 7.02 -5.45 12.90
C ASN A 356 5.99 -6.51 12.54
N ASN A 357 6.07 -7.11 11.35
CA ASN A 357 5.19 -8.19 10.94
C ASN A 357 5.94 -9.30 10.20
N GLU A 358 5.37 -10.49 10.11
CA GLU A 358 5.96 -11.55 9.31
C GLU A 358 5.88 -11.22 7.81
N TYR A 359 4.68 -10.92 7.29
CA TYR A 359 4.49 -10.49 5.91
C TYR A 359 4.14 -9.01 5.83
N GLY A 360 4.87 -8.29 4.97
CA GLY A 360 4.55 -6.91 4.61
C GLY A 360 3.30 -6.82 3.73
N VAL A 361 3.52 -6.58 2.44
CA VAL A 361 2.44 -6.24 1.51
C VAL A 361 2.31 -7.25 0.37
N ILE A 362 1.09 -7.48 -0.08
CA ILE A 362 0.77 -8.41 -1.17
C ILE A 362 0.06 -7.66 -2.30
N LEU A 363 0.66 -7.68 -3.48
CA LEU A 363 0.33 -6.81 -4.59
C LEU A 363 0.11 -7.65 -5.87
N GLY A 364 -1.08 -7.52 -6.45
CA GLY A 364 -1.56 -8.40 -7.51
C GLY A 364 -2.26 -9.65 -7.01
N GLN A 365 -3.07 -10.25 -7.87
CA GLN A 365 -3.79 -11.48 -7.54
C GLN A 365 -2.78 -12.61 -7.21
N PRO A 366 -2.88 -13.24 -6.02
CA PRO A 366 -1.98 -14.31 -5.61
C PRO A 366 -2.37 -15.67 -6.18
N ASP A 367 -2.61 -15.70 -7.49
CA ASP A 367 -2.98 -16.88 -8.26
C ASP A 367 -2.18 -16.86 -9.57
N ASP A 368 -1.44 -17.93 -9.78
CA ASP A 368 -0.48 -18.09 -10.88
C ASP A 368 -1.09 -18.89 -12.06
N SER A 369 -2.38 -19.29 -11.95
CA SER A 369 -3.12 -20.02 -12.98
C SER A 369 -3.29 -19.22 -14.28
N ALA A 370 -3.44 -19.92 -15.40
CA ALA A 370 -3.71 -19.28 -16.69
C ALA A 370 -5.01 -18.45 -16.66
N SER A 371 -6.04 -18.90 -15.95
CA SER A 371 -7.29 -18.17 -15.75
C SER A 371 -7.08 -16.87 -14.97
N ALA A 372 -6.25 -16.89 -13.91
CA ALA A 372 -5.93 -15.68 -13.17
C ALA A 372 -5.12 -14.70 -14.02
N LYS A 373 -4.14 -15.19 -14.78
CA LYS A 373 -3.37 -14.37 -15.73
C LYS A 373 -4.27 -13.68 -16.75
N ALA A 374 -5.24 -14.40 -17.32
CA ALA A 374 -6.20 -13.84 -18.27
C ALA A 374 -7.15 -12.79 -17.62
N THR A 375 -7.50 -12.98 -16.34
CA THR A 375 -8.49 -12.13 -15.65
C THR A 375 -7.88 -10.87 -15.02
N TYR A 376 -6.66 -11.01 -14.49
CA TYR A 376 -6.01 -10.00 -13.65
C TYR A 376 -4.70 -9.47 -14.25
N GLY A 377 -4.25 -10.04 -15.37
CA GLY A 377 -3.08 -9.54 -16.09
C GLY A 377 -3.19 -8.05 -16.39
N GLY A 378 -2.15 -7.30 -16.03
CA GLY A 378 -2.11 -5.84 -16.11
C GLY A 378 -2.50 -5.12 -14.81
N TYR A 379 -3.13 -5.81 -13.85
CA TYR A 379 -3.54 -5.23 -12.56
C TYR A 379 -2.69 -5.75 -11.39
N PRO A 380 -2.36 -4.90 -10.41
CA PRO A 380 -2.54 -3.44 -10.40
C PRO A 380 -1.40 -2.71 -11.15
N ARG A 381 -1.65 -1.49 -11.63
CA ARG A 381 -0.59 -0.50 -11.88
C ARG A 381 -0.34 0.30 -10.61
N MET A 382 0.86 0.19 -10.04
CA MET A 382 1.18 0.78 -8.75
C MET A 382 2.46 1.60 -8.75
N THR A 383 2.42 2.73 -8.06
CA THR A 383 3.59 3.50 -7.64
C THR A 383 3.84 3.21 -6.17
N ILE A 384 5.06 2.82 -5.81
CA ILE A 384 5.47 2.52 -4.44
C ILE A 384 6.69 3.39 -4.13
N ALA A 385 6.49 4.50 -3.43
CA ALA A 385 7.51 5.53 -3.30
C ALA A 385 7.69 6.13 -1.90
N ASN A 386 8.94 6.32 -1.50
CA ASN A 386 9.30 6.98 -0.22
C ASN A 386 8.72 6.28 1.03
N ASN A 387 8.47 4.97 0.96
CA ASN A 387 7.96 4.21 2.10
C ASN A 387 9.11 3.67 2.97
N VAL A 388 8.78 3.28 4.19
CA VAL A 388 9.66 2.50 5.08
C VAL A 388 9.05 1.12 5.28
N PHE A 389 9.80 0.09 4.92
CA PHE A 389 9.52 -1.30 5.24
C PHE A 389 10.56 -1.74 6.26
N ASP A 390 10.18 -1.95 7.51
CA ASP A 390 11.13 -2.19 8.61
C ASP A 390 10.73 -3.38 9.47
N ASN A 391 11.66 -4.31 9.71
CA ASN A 391 11.43 -5.47 10.56
C ASN A 391 10.28 -6.33 10.02
N LEU A 392 10.42 -6.75 8.76
CA LEU A 392 9.47 -7.60 8.03
C LEU A 392 10.19 -8.86 7.54
N ASP A 393 9.71 -10.06 7.88
CA ASP A 393 10.40 -11.28 7.42
C ASP A 393 10.35 -11.39 5.90
N VAL A 394 9.20 -11.16 5.29
CA VAL A 394 9.04 -11.31 3.84
C VAL A 394 8.13 -10.23 3.25
N ARG A 395 8.30 -9.97 1.95
CA ARG A 395 7.49 -9.02 1.15
C ARG A 395 7.71 -7.56 1.58
N ALA A 396 8.99 -7.17 1.60
CA ALA A 396 9.50 -5.84 1.94
C ALA A 396 10.39 -5.30 0.79
N PRO A 397 9.84 -4.81 -0.33
CA PRO A 397 8.63 -4.00 -0.36
C PRO A 397 7.39 -4.71 -0.90
N GLY A 398 7.43 -5.99 -1.26
CA GLY A 398 6.18 -6.71 -1.58
C GLY A 398 6.33 -8.01 -2.34
N LEU A 399 5.26 -8.82 -2.30
CA LEU A 399 4.98 -9.84 -3.31
C LEU A 399 4.23 -9.18 -4.47
N MET A 400 4.75 -9.31 -5.69
CA MET A 400 4.24 -8.65 -6.89
C MET A 400 3.88 -9.68 -7.96
N ARG A 401 2.64 -9.60 -8.45
CA ARG A 401 2.10 -10.44 -9.54
C ARG A 401 1.24 -9.63 -10.48
N GLN A 402 1.07 -10.13 -11.70
CA GLN A 402 0.13 -9.72 -12.75
C GLN A 402 0.27 -8.29 -13.30
N GLY A 403 0.63 -7.31 -12.47
CA GLY A 403 0.58 -5.89 -12.74
C GLY A 403 1.92 -5.23 -13.07
N LYS A 404 1.92 -3.90 -13.02
CA LYS A 404 3.10 -3.05 -13.26
C LYS A 404 3.43 -2.22 -12.01
N PHE A 405 4.68 -2.26 -11.58
CA PHE A 405 5.12 -1.67 -10.32
C PHE A 405 6.29 -0.73 -10.55
N ASP A 406 6.09 0.58 -10.34
CA ASP A 406 7.14 1.59 -10.29
C ASP A 406 7.53 1.82 -8.82
N VAL A 407 8.71 1.36 -8.43
CA VAL A 407 9.12 1.23 -7.03
C VAL A 407 10.40 2.03 -6.80
N TYR A 408 10.31 3.17 -6.13
CA TYR A 408 11.48 4.06 -6.00
C TYR A 408 11.62 4.77 -4.66
N ASN A 409 12.86 5.13 -4.31
CA ASN A 409 13.20 5.87 -3.09
C ASN A 409 12.68 5.23 -1.79
N ASN A 410 12.43 3.92 -1.71
CA ASN A 410 11.96 3.30 -0.46
C ASN A 410 13.13 2.94 0.45
N THR A 411 12.90 2.91 1.76
CA THR A 411 13.78 2.30 2.75
C THR A 411 13.28 0.89 3.04
N ILE A 412 14.15 -0.09 2.85
CA ILE A 412 13.92 -1.49 3.16
C ILE A 412 14.94 -1.90 4.22
N ASN A 413 14.48 -2.13 5.44
CA ASN A 413 15.33 -2.37 6.60
C ASN A 413 14.90 -3.63 7.35
N ASN A 414 15.88 -4.35 7.91
CA ASN A 414 15.63 -5.53 8.77
C ASN A 414 14.66 -6.53 8.13
N PHE A 415 15.11 -7.24 7.10
CA PHE A 415 14.24 -8.13 6.30
C PHE A 415 14.91 -9.46 5.96
N HIS A 416 14.13 -10.54 5.82
CA HIS A 416 14.63 -11.79 5.23
C HIS A 416 14.43 -11.80 3.71
N LEU A 417 13.21 -11.57 3.20
CA LEU A 417 12.93 -11.44 1.76
C LEU A 417 12.36 -10.05 1.43
N GLY A 418 13.06 -9.37 0.53
CA GLY A 418 12.73 -8.04 0.05
C GLY A 418 11.63 -8.07 -1.00
N TYR A 419 12.02 -7.93 -2.28
CA TYR A 419 11.10 -8.18 -3.39
C TYR A 419 10.78 -9.67 -3.49
N THR A 420 9.52 -10.01 -3.68
CA THR A 420 9.12 -11.31 -4.25
C THR A 420 8.38 -11.04 -5.55
N ILE A 421 8.89 -11.53 -6.68
CA ILE A 421 8.26 -11.29 -7.99
C ILE A 421 7.87 -12.61 -8.65
N ALA A 422 6.67 -12.64 -9.23
CA ALA A 422 6.14 -13.81 -9.91
C ALA A 422 5.12 -13.41 -10.99
N SER A 423 4.75 -14.38 -11.82
CA SER A 423 3.56 -14.42 -12.66
C SER A 423 3.14 -13.08 -13.27
N ASN A 424 3.77 -12.74 -14.40
CA ASN A 424 3.45 -11.56 -15.23
C ASN A 424 3.68 -10.19 -14.57
N ALA A 425 4.31 -10.12 -13.38
CA ALA A 425 4.73 -8.85 -12.81
C ALA A 425 5.75 -8.14 -13.70
N THR A 426 5.58 -6.84 -13.91
CA THR A 426 6.59 -5.96 -14.51
C THR A 426 7.03 -4.95 -13.45
N VAL A 427 8.30 -4.95 -13.06
CA VAL A 427 8.81 -4.11 -11.97
C VAL A 427 9.96 -3.24 -12.45
N LEU A 428 9.82 -1.93 -12.28
CA LEU A 428 10.91 -0.97 -12.35
C LEU A 428 11.25 -0.52 -10.92
N SER A 429 12.42 -0.93 -10.43
CA SER A 429 13.00 -0.52 -9.16
C SER A 429 14.01 0.60 -9.39
N GLN A 430 14.02 1.65 -8.56
CA GLN A 430 15.00 2.73 -8.69
C GLN A 430 15.35 3.40 -7.36
N ALA A 431 16.64 3.50 -7.05
CA ALA A 431 17.15 4.23 -5.89
C ALA A 431 16.54 3.82 -4.53
N ASN A 432 16.28 2.54 -4.34
CA ASN A 432 15.81 2.01 -3.05
C ASN A 432 17.02 1.74 -2.13
N TYR A 433 16.84 1.96 -0.83
CA TYR A 433 17.88 1.79 0.18
C TYR A 433 17.59 0.54 1.02
N PHE A 434 18.41 -0.49 0.83
CA PHE A 434 18.37 -1.74 1.56
C PHE A 434 19.40 -1.75 2.69
N ARG A 435 19.00 -2.24 3.86
CA ARG A 435 19.87 -2.46 5.02
C ARG A 435 19.34 -3.60 5.89
N GLY A 436 20.24 -4.28 6.61
CA GLY A 436 19.83 -5.25 7.63
C GLY A 436 19.12 -6.49 7.06
N GLY A 437 19.46 -6.89 5.83
CA GLY A 437 18.98 -8.15 5.28
C GLY A 437 19.56 -9.34 6.07
N TYR A 438 18.78 -10.41 6.26
CA TYR A 438 19.22 -11.65 6.92
C TYR A 438 18.74 -12.91 6.19
N ASP A 439 19.36 -14.06 6.47
CA ASP A 439 18.96 -15.38 5.96
C ASP A 439 18.06 -16.16 6.94
N VAL A 440 17.62 -17.36 6.57
CA VAL A 440 16.80 -18.24 7.43
C VAL A 440 17.47 -18.65 8.75
N HIS A 441 18.78 -18.45 8.87
CA HIS A 441 19.56 -18.68 10.10
C HIS A 441 19.83 -17.38 10.86
N HIS A 442 19.15 -16.29 10.52
CA HIS A 442 19.28 -14.95 11.10
C HIS A 442 20.70 -14.37 10.98
N LYS A 443 21.45 -14.75 9.94
CA LYS A 443 22.75 -14.16 9.62
C LYS A 443 22.58 -13.06 8.59
N ASN A 444 23.37 -11.99 8.72
CA ASN A 444 23.39 -10.91 7.74
C ASN A 444 23.56 -11.44 6.31
N SER A 445 22.65 -11.06 5.42
CA SER A 445 22.60 -11.56 4.05
C SER A 445 21.93 -10.54 3.13
N ILE A 446 22.44 -10.43 1.90
CA ILE A 446 21.79 -9.71 0.81
C ILE A 446 21.12 -10.66 -0.19
N ALA A 447 21.18 -11.97 0.02
CA ALA A 447 20.61 -12.94 -0.93
C ALA A 447 19.10 -12.80 -1.06
N GLY A 448 18.43 -12.34 0.00
CA GLY A 448 16.98 -12.15 0.03
C GLY A 448 16.48 -10.83 -0.54
N VAL A 449 17.34 -9.94 -1.08
CA VAL A 449 16.87 -8.66 -1.67
C VAL A 449 15.85 -8.86 -2.80
N LEU A 450 15.95 -9.99 -3.51
CA LEU A 450 15.03 -10.41 -4.56
C LEU A 450 14.84 -11.92 -4.56
N ASP A 451 13.63 -12.34 -4.23
CA ASP A 451 13.08 -13.68 -4.43
C ASP A 451 12.31 -13.71 -5.77
N ASP A 452 13.04 -13.98 -6.84
CA ASP A 452 12.52 -14.04 -8.21
C ASP A 452 12.10 -15.47 -8.58
N LYS A 453 10.81 -15.67 -8.90
CA LYS A 453 10.28 -16.97 -9.30
C LYS A 453 10.58 -17.36 -10.75
N GLY A 454 11.17 -16.46 -11.52
CA GLY A 454 11.58 -16.70 -12.91
C GLY A 454 10.45 -16.61 -13.94
N ASP A 455 9.23 -16.26 -13.53
CA ASP A 455 8.05 -16.15 -14.38
C ASP A 455 7.40 -14.74 -14.35
N ALA A 456 8.13 -13.74 -13.85
CA ALA A 456 7.73 -12.34 -13.99
C ALA A 456 7.93 -11.89 -15.45
N ALA A 457 7.11 -10.93 -15.91
CA ALA A 457 7.24 -10.35 -17.25
C ALA A 457 8.53 -9.52 -17.39
N GLY A 458 8.96 -8.87 -16.30
CA GLY A 458 10.34 -8.43 -16.19
C GLY A 458 10.65 -7.59 -14.96
N PHE A 459 11.93 -7.52 -14.61
CA PHE A 459 12.46 -6.74 -13.50
C PHE A 459 13.67 -5.92 -13.96
N LYS A 460 13.74 -4.66 -13.54
CA LYS A 460 14.92 -3.81 -13.74
C LYS A 460 15.12 -2.95 -12.51
N ASP A 461 16.34 -2.95 -11.96
CA ASP A 461 16.74 -1.98 -10.94
C ASP A 461 17.70 -0.93 -11.52
N ILE A 462 17.58 0.31 -11.05
CA ILE A 462 18.48 1.41 -11.37
C ILE A 462 18.94 2.10 -10.07
N GLY A 463 20.20 1.89 -9.69
CA GLY A 463 20.86 2.71 -8.67
C GLY A 463 20.37 2.50 -7.23
N SER A 464 19.77 1.36 -6.89
CA SER A 464 19.63 0.94 -5.50
C SER A 464 21.00 0.56 -4.90
N ASN A 465 21.14 0.57 -3.57
CA ASN A 465 22.43 0.32 -2.90
C ASN A 465 22.79 -1.18 -2.76
N VAL A 466 22.22 -2.05 -3.58
CA VAL A 466 22.44 -3.50 -3.62
C VAL A 466 22.49 -4.00 -5.06
N THR A 467 23.00 -5.21 -5.25
CA THR A 467 22.95 -5.91 -6.54
C THR A 467 21.92 -7.04 -6.49
N PHE A 468 21.12 -7.14 -7.54
CA PHE A 468 20.06 -8.14 -7.65
C PHE A 468 20.51 -9.36 -8.45
N LYS A 469 20.18 -10.55 -7.97
CA LYS A 469 20.30 -11.80 -8.72
C LYS A 469 18.93 -12.16 -9.30
N GLN A 470 18.66 -11.71 -10.52
CA GLN A 470 17.39 -11.99 -11.20
C GLN A 470 17.49 -13.22 -12.11
N SER A 471 16.37 -13.92 -12.26
CA SER A 471 16.15 -15.02 -13.21
C SER A 471 15.17 -14.63 -14.31
N SER A 472 14.20 -13.77 -14.00
CA SER A 472 13.25 -13.18 -14.95
C SER A 472 13.96 -12.20 -15.90
N SER A 473 13.34 -11.98 -17.07
CA SER A 473 13.83 -11.03 -18.07
C SER A 473 13.94 -9.61 -17.54
N THR A 474 14.83 -8.82 -18.13
CA THR A 474 14.85 -7.38 -17.92
C THR A 474 13.69 -6.71 -18.66
N THR A 475 13.13 -5.65 -18.07
CA THR A 475 12.10 -4.80 -18.72
C THR A 475 12.64 -3.42 -19.04
N ASP A 476 12.24 -2.85 -20.18
CA ASP A 476 12.49 -1.43 -20.51
C ASP A 476 11.27 -0.54 -20.27
N TRP A 477 10.23 -1.10 -19.66
CA TRP A 477 9.07 -0.33 -19.26
C TRP A 477 9.44 0.74 -18.24
N VAL A 478 8.95 1.96 -18.50
CA VAL A 478 9.02 3.11 -17.60
C VAL A 478 7.65 3.77 -17.62
N PRO A 479 7.08 4.19 -16.47
CA PRO A 479 5.83 4.95 -16.46
C PRO A 479 6.04 6.29 -17.18
N THR A 480 5.11 6.64 -18.06
CA THR A 480 5.09 7.90 -18.83
C THR A 480 3.96 8.83 -18.39
N GLU A 481 3.05 8.33 -17.56
CA GLU A 481 1.83 9.00 -17.14
C GLU A 481 2.07 10.05 -16.03
N TYR A 482 3.22 10.02 -15.37
CA TYR A 482 3.62 10.97 -14.34
C TYR A 482 5.14 11.14 -14.25
N SER A 483 5.58 12.28 -13.71
CA SER A 483 6.99 12.55 -13.45
C SER A 483 7.46 11.96 -12.13
N ARG A 484 8.70 11.45 -12.10
CA ARG A 484 9.34 10.88 -10.91
C ARG A 484 10.38 11.85 -10.36
N LYS A 485 10.46 11.95 -9.03
CA LYS A 485 11.55 12.67 -8.33
C LYS A 485 12.46 11.64 -7.66
N ILE A 486 13.46 11.19 -8.39
CA ILE A 486 14.43 10.20 -7.93
C ILE A 486 15.49 10.87 -7.05
N LYS A 487 15.80 10.24 -5.92
CA LYS A 487 16.88 10.63 -4.99
C LYS A 487 18.06 9.67 -5.17
N THR A 488 19.18 9.90 -4.49
CA THR A 488 20.09 8.78 -4.20
C THR A 488 19.46 7.88 -3.14
N PRO A 489 19.82 6.59 -3.04
CA PRO A 489 19.35 5.72 -1.97
C PRO A 489 19.55 6.31 -0.57
N GLU A 490 20.69 6.95 -0.31
CA GLU A 490 20.99 7.54 0.99
C GLU A 490 20.08 8.74 1.31
N ALA A 491 19.83 9.60 0.30
CA ALA A 491 18.93 10.74 0.45
C ALA A 491 17.46 10.30 0.53
N ALA A 492 17.09 9.21 -0.15
CA ALA A 492 15.80 8.56 0.02
C ALA A 492 15.64 8.07 1.46
N ASN A 493 16.63 7.34 1.98
CA ASN A 493 16.59 6.85 3.35
C ASN A 493 16.47 7.96 4.39
N ALA A 494 17.30 9.02 4.29
CA ALA A 494 17.22 10.16 5.18
C ALA A 494 15.84 10.85 5.13
N TYR A 495 15.28 11.00 3.93
CA TYR A 495 13.94 11.56 3.76
C TYR A 495 12.87 10.67 4.41
N ASN A 496 12.88 9.36 4.14
CA ASN A 496 11.85 8.45 4.62
C ASN A 496 11.84 8.34 6.14
N LEU A 497 13.01 8.23 6.78
CA LEU A 497 13.11 8.18 8.24
C LEU A 497 12.60 9.44 8.94
N ALA A 498 12.64 10.59 8.26
CA ALA A 498 12.13 11.85 8.79
C ALA A 498 10.64 12.09 8.50
N ASN A 499 10.12 11.54 7.39
CA ASN A 499 8.84 11.98 6.83
C ASN A 499 7.80 10.86 6.67
N ALA A 500 8.16 9.57 6.67
CA ALA A 500 7.19 8.52 6.44
C ALA A 500 6.36 8.17 7.70
N GLY A 501 5.11 7.79 7.48
CA GLY A 501 4.19 7.25 8.48
C GLY A 501 3.20 8.26 9.05
N ALA A 502 2.27 7.75 9.84
CA ALA A 502 1.27 8.57 10.53
C ALA A 502 1.94 9.55 11.51
N GLY A 503 1.35 10.73 11.64
CA GLY A 503 1.88 11.87 12.39
C GLY A 503 3.04 12.59 11.70
N LYS A 504 3.37 12.21 10.47
CA LYS A 504 4.33 12.88 9.60
C LYS A 504 3.56 13.33 8.37
N GLY A 505 3.68 14.60 7.99
CA GLY A 505 2.91 15.20 6.89
C GLY A 505 2.25 16.50 7.32
N GLY A 506 2.08 17.42 6.37
CA GLY A 506 1.49 18.74 6.59
C GLY A 506 -0.03 18.70 6.72
N PHE A 507 -0.55 17.79 7.54
CA PHE A 507 -1.98 17.64 7.80
C PHE A 507 -2.37 18.69 8.87
N ALA A 508 -3.21 19.65 8.49
CA ALA A 508 -3.68 20.74 9.34
C ALA A 508 -5.17 20.60 9.66
#